data_AF-A0AAI9WN27-F1
#
_entry.id   AF-A0AAI9WN27-F1
#
_cell.length_a   1.000
_cell.length_b   1.000
_cell.length_c   1.000
_cell.angle_alpha   90.00
_cell.angle_beta   90.00
_cell.angle_gamma   90.00
#
_symmetry.space_group_name_H-M   'P 1'
#
loop_
_entity.id
_entity.type
_entity.pdbx_description
1 polymer ?
#
loop_
_entity_poly.entity_id
_entity_poly.type
_entity_poly.pdbx_seq_one_letter_code
_entity_poly.pdbx_strand_id
1 'polypeptide(L)' 'MEFLQLLMLFIAVMLIWFRPANEKLAWCLTIVAWFSVVFMYVGHVSTAILGSMNL' A
#
# COMPACT_ATOMS: atom_id res chain seq x y z
N MET A 1 6.31 -3.86 5.53
CA MET A 1 7.03 -2.81 6.25
C MET A 1 6.22 -1.53 6.14
N GLU A 2 5.47 -1.19 7.19
CA GLU A 2 4.49 -0.09 7.22
C GLU A 2 5.11 1.28 6.82
N PHE A 3 6.41 1.45 7.07
CA PHE A 3 7.19 2.65 6.73
C PHE A 3 7.25 2.95 5.22
N LEU A 4 7.42 1.94 4.36
CA LEU A 4 7.57 2.15 2.91
C LEU A 4 6.25 2.67 2.29
N GLN A 5 5.13 2.24 2.86
CA GLN A 5 3.80 2.61 2.41
C GLN A 5 3.44 4.04 2.82
N LEU A 6 3.82 4.43 4.03
CA LEU A 6 3.78 5.83 4.48
C LEU A 6 4.62 6.74 3.59
N LEU A 7 5.83 6.29 3.21
CA LEU A 7 6.68 7.03 2.27
C LEU A 7 6.00 7.21 0.89
N MET A 8 5.38 6.17 0.35
CA MET A 8 4.64 6.25 -0.92
C MET A 8 3.45 7.21 -0.85
N LEU A 9 2.66 7.16 0.24
CA LEU A 9 1.56 8.09 0.48
C LEU A 9 2.06 9.53 0.63
N PHE A 10 3.17 9.73 1.33
CA PHE A 10 3.78 11.05 1.50
C PHE A 10 4.26 11.64 0.17
N ILE A 11 4.86 10.82 -0.70
CA ILE A 11 5.23 11.22 -2.06
C ILE A 11 3.98 11.55 -2.89
N ALA A 12 2.90 10.76 -2.78
CA ALA A 12 1.65 11.04 -3.48
C ALA A 12 1.02 12.37 -3.05
N VAL A 13 1.04 12.67 -1.75
CA VAL A 13 0.57 13.97 -1.20
C VAL A 13 1.45 15.12 -1.68
N MET A 14 2.78 14.98 -1.63
CA MET A 14 3.69 16.00 -2.17
C MET A 14 3.48 16.22 -3.66
N LEU A 15 3.23 15.15 -4.43
CA LEU A 15 3.01 15.23 -5.87
C LEU A 15 1.74 16.04 -6.20
N ILE A 16 0.65 15.82 -5.45
CA ILE A 16 -0.58 16.62 -5.57
C ILE A 16 -0.33 18.08 -5.17
N TRP A 17 0.42 18.30 -4.08
CA TRP A 17 0.70 19.65 -3.56
C TRP A 17 1.55 20.50 -4.51
N PHE A 18 2.61 19.93 -5.09
CA PHE A 18 3.51 20.66 -5.99
C PHE A 18 3.03 20.68 -7.45
N ARG A 19 2.31 19.64 -7.91
CA ARG A 19 1.97 19.49 -9.32
C ARG A 19 0.61 18.80 -9.50
N PRO A 20 -0.49 19.53 -9.24
CA PRO A 20 -1.84 18.96 -9.31
C PRO A 20 -2.21 18.41 -10.69
N ALA A 21 -1.56 18.88 -11.77
CA ALA A 21 -1.70 18.35 -13.13
C ALA A 21 -1.37 16.84 -13.25
N ASN A 22 -0.62 16.28 -12.31
CA ASN A 22 -0.28 14.86 -12.25
C ASN A 22 -1.18 14.07 -11.28
N GLU A 23 -2.39 14.55 -10.99
CA GLU A 23 -3.37 13.91 -10.10
C GLU A 23 -3.55 12.41 -10.40
N LYS A 24 -3.57 12.02 -11.68
CA LYS A 24 -3.76 10.64 -12.11
C LYS A 24 -2.65 9.70 -11.63
N LEU A 25 -1.41 10.20 -11.55
CA LEU A 25 -0.27 9.45 -11.03
C LEU A 25 -0.34 9.32 -9.51
N ALA A 26 -0.72 10.38 -8.81
CA ALA A 26 -0.93 10.33 -7.37
C ALA A 26 -2.06 9.36 -7.00
N TRP A 27 -3.14 9.34 -7.79
CA TRP A 27 -4.24 8.40 -7.64
C TRP A 27 -3.83 6.94 -7.91
N CYS A 28 -3.00 6.72 -8.92
CA CYS A 28 -2.46 5.38 -9.19
C CYS A 28 -1.56 4.91 -8.03
N LEU A 29 -0.72 5.80 -7.50
CA LEU A 29 0.14 5.56 -6.33
C LEU A 29 -0.67 5.21 -5.07
N THR A 30 -1.78 5.90 -4.81
CA THR A 30 -2.64 5.60 -3.65
C THR A 30 -3.37 4.26 -3.81
N ILE A 31 -3.86 3.91 -5.00
CA ILE A 31 -4.45 2.59 -5.26
C ILE A 31 -3.42 1.48 -5.02
N VAL A 32 -2.21 1.61 -5.57
CA VAL A 32 -1.14 0.61 -5.43
C VAL A 32 -0.72 0.46 -3.96
N ALA A 33 -0.61 1.57 -3.23
CA ALA A 33 -0.30 1.56 -1.80
C ALA A 33 -1.36 0.79 -1.00
N TRP A 34 -2.64 1.05 -1.26
CA TRP A 34 -3.75 0.33 -0.62
C TRP A 34 -3.79 -1.15 -1.00
N PHE A 35 -3.59 -1.47 -2.28
CA PHE A 35 -3.55 -2.86 -2.75
C PHE A 35 -2.44 -3.66 -2.06
N SER A 36 -1.28 -3.03 -1.85
CA SER A 36 -0.16 -3.63 -1.10
C SER A 36 -0.54 -3.95 0.35
N VAL A 37 -1.31 -3.09 1.05
CA VAL A 37 -1.85 -3.40 2.40
C VAL A 37 -2.68 -4.65 2.37
N VAL A 38 -3.67 -4.69 1.47
CA VAL A 38 -4.63 -5.80 1.40
C VAL A 38 -3.89 -7.09 1.08
N PHE A 39 -2.96 -7.07 0.13
CA PHE A 39 -2.17 -8.24 -0.21
C PHE A 39 -1.32 -8.73 0.96
N MET A 40 -0.68 -7.81 1.69
CA MET A 40 0.14 -8.15 2.85
C MET A 40 -0.70 -8.66 4.03
N TYR A 41 -1.89 -8.09 4.24
CA TYR A 41 -2.86 -8.54 5.24
C TYR A 41 -3.38 -9.94 4.91
N VAL A 42 -3.79 -10.18 3.65
CA VAL A 42 -4.24 -11.49 3.18
C VAL A 42 -3.11 -12.52 3.29
N GLY A 43 -1.88 -12.16 2.91
CA GLY A 43 -0.71 -13.02 3.07
C GLY A 43 -0.47 -13.38 4.54
N HIS A 44 -0.47 -12.39 5.44
CA HIS A 44 -0.29 -12.62 6.87
C HIS A 44 -1.40 -13.48 7.48
N VAL A 45 -2.67 -13.21 7.13
CA VAL A 45 -3.81 -14.03 7.56
C VAL A 45 -3.71 -15.45 6.99
N SER A 46 -3.28 -15.61 5.73
CA SER A 46 -3.12 -16.92 5.11
C SER A 46 -1.98 -17.72 5.76
N THR A 47 -0.86 -17.08 6.08
CA THR A 47 0.23 -17.69 6.85
C THR A 47 -0.22 -18.04 8.27
N ALA A 48 -1.03 -17.21 8.91
CA ALA A 48 -1.59 -17.52 10.24
C ALA A 48 -2.58 -18.70 10.19
N ILE A 49 -3.40 -18.80 9.14
CA ILE A 49 -4.32 -19.94 8.93
C ILE A 49 -3.53 -21.22 8.63
N LEU A 50 -2.55 -21.18 7.73
CA LEU A 50 -1.69 -22.32 7.39
C LEU A 50 -0.83 -22.78 8.57
N GLY A 51 -0.28 -21.84 9.35
CA GLY A 51 0.46 -22.13 10.58
C GLY A 51 -0.42 -22.66 11.71
N SER A 52 -1.69 -22.23 11.80
CA SER A 52 -2.67 -22.78 12.74
C SER A 52 -3.19 -24.16 12.31
N MET A 53 -3.13 -24.48 11.01
CA MET A 53 -3.46 -25.79 10.45
C MET A 53 -2.32 -26.80 10.55
N ASN A 54 -1.32 -26.60 11.43
CA ASN A 54 -0.29 -27.57 11.82
C ASN A 54 0.13 -28.55 10.70
N LEU A 55 0.56 -28.01 9.56
CA LEU A 55 1.28 -28.73 8.51
C LEU A 55 2.79 -28.53 8.69
#